data_AF-A0A915D0D9-F1
#
_entry.id   AF-A0A915D0D9-F1
#
_cell.length_a   1.000
_cell.length_b   1.000
_cell.length_c   1.000
_cell.angle_alpha   90.00
_cell.angle_beta   90.00
_cell.angle_gamma   90.00
#
_symmetry.space_group_name_H-M   'P 1'
#
loop_
_entity.id
_entity.type
_entity.pdbx_description
1 polymer ?
#
loop_
_entity_poly.entity_id
_entity_poly.type
_entity_poly.pdbx_seq_one_letter_code
_entity_poly.pdbx_strand_id
1 'polypeptide(L)'
;MQNGCKYFAFVLTDEGASINVCAFGEEAKKFYPVLQNDQWITITGGVVKAASNDKYNTTNHRFQVTLRSQSQIAPDPNHEEDIDQNLDNQ
;
A
#
# COMPACT_ATOMS: atom_id res chain seq x y z
N MET A 1 20.29 -10.35 -21.07
CA MET A 1 19.73 -10.63 -19.72
C MET A 1 18.28 -10.17 -19.73
N GLN A 2 17.31 -11.06 -19.48
CA GLN A 2 15.91 -10.65 -19.26
C GLN A 2 15.89 -9.83 -17.96
N ASN A 3 15.81 -8.51 -18.07
CA ASN A 3 15.57 -7.65 -16.90
C ASN A 3 14.14 -7.92 -16.42
N GLY A 4 13.99 -8.82 -15.46
CA GLY A 4 12.69 -9.18 -14.89
C GLY A 4 11.92 -7.94 -14.43
N CYS A 5 10.61 -7.94 -14.71
CA CYS A 5 9.71 -6.88 -14.25
C CYS A 5 9.80 -6.77 -12.71
N LYS A 6 10.12 -5.57 -12.21
CA LYS A 6 10.10 -5.31 -10.76
C LYS A 6 8.65 -5.37 -10.27
N TYR A 7 8.44 -5.98 -9.12
CA TYR A 7 7.12 -6.17 -8.53
C TYR A 7 7.22 -6.04 -7.03
N PHE A 8 6.23 -5.43 -6.41
CA PHE A 8 5.98 -5.58 -4.99
C PHE A 8 4.47 -5.58 -4.71
N ALA A 9 4.10 -6.17 -3.58
CA ALA A 9 2.76 -6.10 -3.04
C ALA A 9 2.83 -5.98 -1.52
N PHE A 10 1.78 -5.39 -0.96
CA PHE A 10 1.57 -5.24 0.46
C PHE A 10 0.09 -5.36 0.77
N VAL A 11 -0.20 -5.61 2.05
CA VAL A 11 -1.58 -5.65 2.56
C VAL A 11 -1.88 -4.29 3.17
N LEU A 12 -2.97 -3.67 2.73
CA LEU A 12 -3.56 -2.50 3.37
C LEU A 12 -4.73 -2.98 4.22
N THR A 13 -4.78 -2.57 5.48
CA THR A 13 -5.84 -2.92 6.42
C THR A 13 -6.51 -1.67 6.95
N ASP A 14 -7.84 -1.70 7.06
CA ASP A 14 -8.65 -0.74 7.78
C ASP A 14 -9.50 -1.45 8.86
N GLU A 15 -10.43 -0.74 9.50
CA GLU A 15 -11.28 -1.28 10.57
C GLU A 15 -12.09 -2.53 10.15
N GLY A 16 -12.39 -2.69 8.85
CA GLY A 16 -13.34 -3.70 8.36
C GLY A 16 -12.73 -4.76 7.46
N ALA A 17 -11.61 -4.50 6.80
CA ALA A 17 -11.05 -5.40 5.81
C ALA A 17 -9.54 -5.23 5.60
N SER A 18 -8.94 -6.27 5.02
CA SER A 18 -7.60 -6.23 4.46
C SER A 18 -7.68 -6.45 2.96
N ILE A 19 -6.96 -5.65 2.18
CA ILE A 19 -6.90 -5.73 0.72
C ILE A 19 -5.46 -5.80 0.24
N ASN A 20 -5.22 -6.62 -0.78
CA ASN A 20 -3.92 -6.66 -1.45
C ASN A 20 -3.76 -5.46 -2.39
N VAL A 21 -2.63 -4.78 -2.26
CA VAL A 21 -2.21 -3.68 -3.14
C VAL A 21 -0.90 -4.06 -3.79
N CYS A 22 -0.79 -3.89 -5.11
CA CYS A 22 0.41 -4.27 -5.86
C CYS A 22 0.84 -3.25 -6.91
N ALA A 23 2.13 -3.25 -7.23
CA ALA A 23 2.72 -2.42 -8.27
C ALA A 23 3.73 -3.21 -9.09
N PHE A 24 3.91 -2.81 -10.35
CA PHE A 24 4.77 -3.48 -11.33
C PHE A 24 5.69 -2.44 -12.00
N GLY A 25 6.81 -2.88 -12.56
CA GLY A 25 7.66 -2.06 -13.44
C GLY A 25 8.17 -0.77 -12.77
N GLU A 26 7.88 0.37 -13.40
CA GLU A 26 8.30 1.69 -12.93
C GLU A 26 7.50 2.13 -11.70
N GLU A 27 6.21 1.78 -11.63
CA GLU A 27 5.40 2.03 -10.44
C GLU A 27 5.95 1.30 -9.22
N ALA A 28 6.44 0.06 -9.40
CA ALA A 28 7.08 -0.67 -8.32
C ALA A 28 8.30 0.10 -7.76
N LYS A 29 9.15 0.64 -8.64
CA LYS A 29 10.32 1.44 -8.24
C LYS A 29 9.94 2.77 -7.60
N LYS A 30 8.87 3.41 -8.09
CA LYS A 30 8.37 4.69 -7.57
C LYS A 30 7.82 4.57 -6.16
N PHE A 31 6.99 3.55 -5.91
CA PHE A 31 6.21 3.46 -4.68
C PHE A 31 6.89 2.64 -3.57
N TYR A 32 7.77 1.71 -3.91
CA TYR A 32 8.44 0.88 -2.91
C TYR A 32 9.23 1.69 -1.86
N PRO A 33 10.01 2.73 -2.22
CA PRO A 33 10.81 3.47 -1.23
C PRO A 33 10.01 4.38 -0.30
N VAL A 34 8.76 4.71 -0.64
CA VAL A 34 7.91 5.64 0.14
C VAL A 34 7.00 4.92 1.12
N LEU A 35 6.85 3.61 1.01
CA LEU A 35 6.01 2.81 1.89
C LEU A 35 6.85 2.21 3.01
N GLN A 36 6.38 2.39 4.24
CA GLN A 36 6.89 1.68 5.41
C GLN A 36 5.74 0.88 6.05
N ASN A 37 6.09 -0.17 6.78
CA ASN A 37 5.11 -0.89 7.58
C ASN A 37 4.54 0.03 8.66
N ASP A 38 3.30 -0.28 9.09
CA ASP A 38 2.65 0.37 10.23
C ASP A 38 2.45 1.90 10.07
N GLN A 39 2.26 2.35 8.82
CA GLN A 39 1.90 3.74 8.50
C GLN A 39 0.45 3.87 8.03
N TRP A 40 -0.23 4.90 8.50
CA TRP A 40 -1.53 5.31 8.00
C TRP A 40 -1.38 6.08 6.69
N ILE A 41 -1.95 5.53 5.62
CA ILE A 41 -1.81 6.09 4.26
C ILE A 41 -3.16 6.16 3.55
N THR A 42 -3.30 7.18 2.72
CA THR A 42 -4.37 7.27 1.73
C THR A 42 -3.81 6.91 0.35
N ILE A 43 -4.49 6.01 -0.36
CA ILE A 43 -4.16 5.64 -1.75
C ILE A 43 -5.27 6.11 -2.68
N THR A 44 -4.92 6.84 -3.73
CA THR A 44 -5.88 7.28 -4.77
C THR A 44 -5.41 6.89 -6.17
N GLY A 45 -6.34 6.83 -7.13
CA GLY A 45 -6.04 6.63 -8.56
C GLY A 45 -5.57 5.22 -8.96
N GLY A 46 -5.65 4.23 -8.05
CA GLY A 46 -5.39 2.82 -8.35
C GLY A 46 -6.52 2.16 -9.16
N VAL A 47 -6.25 0.97 -9.71
CA VAL A 47 -7.25 0.17 -10.43
C VAL A 47 -7.64 -1.04 -9.58
N VAL A 48 -8.94 -1.18 -9.29
CA VAL A 48 -9.49 -2.35 -8.60
C VAL A 48 -9.73 -3.47 -9.61
N LYS A 49 -9.24 -4.67 -9.32
CA LYS A 49 -9.46 -5.88 -10.13
C LYS A 49 -9.85 -7.05 -9.25
N ALA A 50 -10.59 -8.02 -9.80
CA ALA A 50 -10.81 -9.28 -9.12
C ALA A 50 -9.46 -9.92 -8.77
N ALA A 51 -9.34 -10.44 -7.55
CA ALA A 51 -8.17 -11.21 -7.16
C ALA A 51 -8.08 -12.44 -8.08
N SER A 52 -7.09 -12.45 -8.96
CA SER A 52 -7.03 -13.42 -10.06
C SER A 52 -6.39 -14.75 -9.68
N ASN A 53 -5.77 -14.84 -8.49
CA ASN A 53 -5.08 -16.05 -8.06
C ASN A 53 -5.12 -16.18 -6.53
N ASP A 54 -6.03 -17.03 -6.05
CA ASP A 54 -6.21 -17.32 -4.61
C ASP A 54 -4.92 -17.82 -3.95
N LYS A 55 -3.98 -18.40 -4.72
CA LYS A 55 -2.69 -18.89 -4.17
C LYS A 55 -1.76 -17.75 -3.74
N TYR A 56 -1.93 -16.55 -4.28
CA TYR A 56 -1.13 -15.37 -3.95
C TYR A 56 -1.94 -14.29 -3.25
N ASN A 57 -3.25 -14.49 -3.12
CA ASN A 57 -4.09 -13.62 -2.33
C ASN A 57 -3.94 -14.00 -0.86
N THR A 58 -3.11 -13.25 -0.15
CA THR A 58 -2.94 -13.39 1.30
C THR A 58 -4.08 -12.74 2.11
N THR A 59 -5.09 -12.19 1.43
CA THR A 59 -6.29 -11.61 2.04
C THR A 59 -7.52 -12.42 1.65
N ASN A 60 -8.60 -12.36 2.44
CA ASN A 60 -9.90 -12.94 2.07
C ASN A 60 -10.71 -12.01 1.16
N HIS A 61 -10.11 -10.94 0.64
CA HIS A 61 -10.81 -9.96 -0.16
C HIS A 61 -10.92 -10.40 -1.63
N ARG A 62 -12.11 -10.23 -2.22
CA ARG A 62 -12.42 -10.66 -3.60
C ARG A 62 -11.72 -9.83 -4.68
N PHE A 63 -11.16 -8.69 -4.28
CA PHE A 63 -10.51 -7.73 -5.15
C PHE A 63 -9.13 -7.36 -4.63
N GLN A 64 -8.28 -6.88 -5.53
CA GLN A 64 -7.00 -6.27 -5.25
C GLN A 64 -6.90 -4.90 -5.94
N VAL A 65 -6.05 -4.04 -5.41
CA VAL A 65 -5.71 -2.75 -6.03
C VAL A 65 -4.38 -2.88 -6.76
N THR A 66 -4.32 -2.41 -8.00
CA THR A 66 -3.03 -2.23 -8.69
C THR A 66 -2.72 -0.75 -8.86
N LEU A 67 -1.56 -0.33 -8.37
CA LEU A 67 -1.03 1.03 -8.54
C LEU A 67 -0.65 1.28 -10.01
N ARG A 68 -0.84 2.51 -10.45
CA ARG A 68 -0.61 3.01 -11.81
C ARG A 68 0.15 4.33 -11.78
N SER A 69 0.51 4.84 -12.95
CA SER A 69 1.22 6.12 -13.10
C SER A 69 0.49 7.27 -12.41
N GLN A 70 -0.85 7.32 -12.49
CA GLN A 70 -1.68 8.33 -11.84
C GLN A 70 -1.96 8.08 -10.34
N SER A 71 -1.51 6.95 -9.78
CA SER A 71 -1.73 6.67 -8.37
C SER A 71 -0.93 7.61 -7.48
N GLN A 72 -1.55 8.01 -6.37
CA GLN A 72 -0.92 8.80 -5.33
C GLN A 72 -1.01 8.07 -4.01
N ILE A 73 0.06 8.19 -3.21
CA ILE A 73 0.14 7.70 -1.84
C ILE A 73 0.55 8.90 -0.99
N ALA A 74 -0.22 9.18 0.04
CA ALA A 74 0.05 10.24 1.00
C ALA A 74 -0.21 9.72 2.43
N PRO A 75 0.43 10.29 3.46
CA PRO A 75 0.01 10.07 4.84
C PRO A 75 -1.49 10.36 5.01
N ASP A 76 -2.19 9.57 5.82
CA ASP A 76 -3.59 9.85 6.14
C ASP A 76 -3.65 11.01 7.16
N PRO A 77 -4.24 12.17 6.80
CA PRO A 77 -4.29 13.33 7.68
C PRO A 77 -5.19 13.14 8.91
N ASN A 78 -6.04 12.10 8.93
CA ASN A 78 -6.94 11.84 10.06
C ASN A 78 -6.34 10.89 11.08
N HIS A 79 -5.15 10.33 10.79
CA HIS A 79 -4.44 9.38 11.65
C HIS A 79 -3.01 9.86 11.92
N GLU A 80 -2.84 11.17 12.13
CA GLU A 80 -1.67 11.67 12.86
C GLU A 80 -1.81 11.17 14.31
N GLU A 81 -1.10 10.09 14.66
CA GLU A 81 -0.91 9.73 16.06
C GLU A 81 -0.41 10.98 16.79
N ASP A 82 -1.08 11.35 17.88
CA ASP A 82 -0.62 12.34 18.83
C ASP A 82 0.87 12.06 19.11
N ILE A 83 1.75 12.88 18.53
CA ILE A 83 3.17 12.85 18.86
C ILE A 83 3.21 13.19 20.35
N ASP A 84 3.47 12.19 21.19
CA ASP A 84 3.40 12.31 22.64
C ASP A 84 4.32 13.46 23.09
N GLN A 85 3.75 14.64 23.38
CA GLN A 85 4.49 15.88 23.71
C GLN A 85 5.11 15.83 25.12
N ASN A 86 5.27 14.65 25.73
CA ASN A 86 5.71 14.48 27.11
C ASN A 86 7.19 14.08 27.29
N LEU A 87 8.01 14.11 26.25
CA LEU A 87 9.46 13.91 26.36
C LEU A 87 10.22 15.24 26.38
N ASP A 88 9.95 16.12 27.35
CA ASP A 88 10.82 17.27 27.65
C ASP A 88 10.70 17.80 29.10
N ASN A 89 10.17 17.00 30.04
CA ASN A 89 10.15 17.34 31.47
C ASN A 89 10.73 16.20 32.33
N GLN A 90 12.04 15.95 32.21
CA GLN A 90 12.85 15.34 33.28
C GLN A 90 14.22 16.01 33.37
#